data_AF-A0AAW2H153-F1
#
_entry.id   AF-A0AAW2H153-F1
#
_cell.length_a   1.000
_cell.length_b   1.000
_cell.length_c   1.000
_cell.angle_alpha   90.00
_cell.angle_beta   90.00
_cell.angle_gamma   90.00
#
_symmetry.space_group_name_H-M   'P 1'
#
loop_
_entity.id
_entity.type
_entity.pdbx_description
1 polymer ?
#
loop_
_entity_poly.entity_id
_entity_poly.type
_entity_poly.pdbx_seq_one_letter_code
_entity_poly.pdbx_strand_id
1 'polypeptide(L)'
;MSTYLVAFIVSDFDVRKSEDGNFRVWARHDAINQSQYSLDIGPKILKYFEDYFKIKFPLPKMDMVALPDFSAGAMENWGLITYRETAMLYQEGISTRGSKQRVGVVVSHELAHQWFGNLVTPSWWTDLWLNEGFASYIEYIGMDAVSHLIDTRLHVARIGKISVTAQ
;
A
#
# COMPACT_ATOMS: atom_id res chain seq x y z
N MET A 1 8.46 18.32 7.48
CA MET A 1 8.66 17.53 6.24
C MET A 1 9.45 18.36 5.24
N SER A 2 10.18 17.71 4.33
CA SER A 2 10.91 18.37 3.25
C SER A 2 9.99 18.80 2.11
N THR A 3 10.42 19.79 1.31
CA THR A 3 9.61 20.40 0.25
C THR A 3 9.22 19.43 -0.87
N TYR A 4 10.06 18.45 -1.18
CA TYR A 4 9.80 17.46 -2.23
C TYR A 4 8.61 16.53 -1.93
N LEU A 5 8.14 16.51 -0.68
CA LEU A 5 7.00 15.70 -0.23
C LEU A 5 5.66 16.45 -0.32
N VAL A 6 5.66 17.76 -0.60
CA VAL A 6 4.42 18.51 -0.79
C VAL A 6 3.67 17.95 -2.01
N ALA A 7 2.39 17.62 -1.82
CA ALA A 7 1.52 17.18 -2.91
C ALA A 7 0.09 17.69 -2.72
N PHE A 8 -0.57 17.95 -3.85
CA PHE A 8 -2.00 18.20 -3.94
C PHE A 8 -2.50 17.69 -5.30
N ILE A 9 -3.75 17.25 -5.34
CA ILE A 9 -4.38 16.70 -6.54
C ILE A 9 -5.75 17.35 -6.69
N VAL A 10 -6.09 17.74 -7.92
CA VAL A 10 -7.41 18.22 -8.30
C VAL A 10 -7.94 17.26 -9.36
N SER A 11 -8.98 16.50 -9.02
CA SER A 11 -9.60 15.53 -9.91
C SER A 11 -11.05 15.27 -9.53
N ASP A 12 -11.75 14.54 -10.39
CA ASP A 12 -13.08 13.96 -10.22
C ASP A 12 -13.00 12.45 -9.89
N PHE A 13 -11.91 12.01 -9.26
CA PHE A 13 -11.68 10.60 -8.96
C PHE A 13 -12.66 10.06 -7.92
N ASP A 14 -12.99 8.79 -8.09
CA ASP A 14 -13.74 8.04 -7.09
C ASP A 14 -12.81 7.58 -5.96
N VAL A 15 -13.41 7.30 -4.81
CA VAL A 15 -12.69 6.88 -3.60
C VAL A 15 -13.28 5.62 -3.01
N ARG A 16 -12.41 4.68 -2.63
CA ARG A 16 -12.71 3.60 -1.68
C ARG A 16 -11.99 3.87 -0.37
N LYS A 17 -12.60 3.45 0.74
CA LYS A 17 -12.10 3.73 2.09
C LYS A 17 -12.06 2.45 2.92
N SER A 18 -11.13 2.37 3.85
CA SER A 18 -11.10 1.35 4.91
C SER A 18 -12.31 1.52 5.84
N GLU A 19 -12.58 0.52 6.68
CA GLU A 19 -13.70 0.52 7.63
C GLU A 19 -13.69 1.73 8.58
N ASP A 20 -12.50 2.14 9.03
CA ASP A 20 -12.27 3.30 9.88
C ASP A 20 -12.14 4.63 9.10
N GLY A 21 -12.15 4.57 7.77
CA GLY A 21 -12.16 5.73 6.86
C GLY A 21 -10.86 6.53 6.78
N ASN A 22 -9.83 6.16 7.54
CA ASN A 22 -8.54 6.87 7.58
C ASN A 22 -7.61 6.45 6.43
N PHE A 23 -7.84 5.30 5.80
CA PHE A 23 -7.07 4.83 4.67
C PHE A 23 -7.95 4.84 3.43
N ARG A 24 -7.50 5.53 2.38
CA ARG A 24 -8.32 5.78 1.20
C ARG A 24 -7.53 5.54 -0.07
N VAL A 25 -8.19 4.94 -1.05
CA VAL A 25 -7.61 4.69 -2.37
C VAL A 25 -8.45 5.41 -3.42
N TRP A 26 -7.79 6.18 -4.26
CA TRP A 26 -8.39 7.03 -5.28
C TRP A 26 -7.97 6.57 -6.67
N ALA A 27 -8.91 6.56 -7.60
CA ALA A 27 -8.66 6.24 -9.01
C ALA A 27 -9.77 6.82 -9.88
N ARG A 28 -9.56 6.85 -11.20
CA ARG A 28 -10.62 7.15 -12.17
C ARG A 28 -11.81 6.20 -12.00
N HIS A 29 -13.00 6.70 -12.33
CA HIS A 29 -14.28 5.97 -12.19
C HIS A 29 -14.21 4.53 -12.71
N ASP A 30 -13.70 4.33 -13.93
CA ASP A 30 -13.64 3.00 -14.57
C ASP A 30 -12.63 2.03 -13.95
N ALA A 31 -11.70 2.54 -13.13
CA ALA A 31 -10.59 1.77 -12.57
C ALA A 31 -10.69 1.56 -11.06
N ILE A 32 -11.59 2.26 -10.37
CA ILE A 32 -11.73 2.19 -8.91
C ILE A 32 -12.01 0.77 -8.40
N ASN A 33 -12.67 -0.06 -9.20
CA ASN A 33 -12.96 -1.46 -8.86
C ASN A 33 -11.70 -2.34 -8.82
N GLN A 34 -10.59 -1.90 -9.42
CA GLN A 34 -9.30 -2.58 -9.41
C GLN A 34 -8.43 -2.18 -8.20
N SER A 35 -8.92 -1.26 -7.36
CA SER A 35 -8.15 -0.77 -6.20
C SER A 35 -8.31 -1.61 -4.93
N GLN A 36 -9.22 -2.59 -4.93
CA GLN A 36 -9.59 -3.34 -3.74
C GLN A 36 -8.40 -4.05 -3.09
N TYR A 37 -7.52 -4.66 -3.89
CA TYR A 37 -6.35 -5.36 -3.37
C TYR A 37 -5.43 -4.42 -2.58
N SER A 38 -5.19 -3.21 -3.08
CA SER A 38 -4.39 -2.18 -2.41
C SER A 38 -5.07 -1.68 -1.13
N LEU A 39 -6.39 -1.52 -1.14
CA LEU A 39 -7.16 -1.19 0.05
C LEU A 39 -7.14 -2.30 1.11
N ASP A 40 -7.03 -3.56 0.70
CA ASP A 40 -6.99 -4.71 1.61
C ASP A 40 -5.63 -4.89 2.28
N ILE A 41 -4.52 -4.60 1.58
CA ILE A 41 -3.16 -4.75 2.10
C ILE A 41 -2.65 -3.49 2.79
N GLY A 42 -2.97 -2.30 2.27
CA GLY A 42 -2.38 -1.03 2.71
C GLY A 42 -2.53 -0.77 4.22
N PRO A 43 -3.75 -0.81 4.79
CA PRO A 43 -3.95 -0.63 6.22
C PRO A 43 -3.22 -1.67 7.07
N LYS A 44 -3.12 -2.91 6.60
CA LYS A 44 -2.43 -3.99 7.33
C LYS A 44 -0.91 -3.79 7.33
N ILE A 45 -0.35 -3.38 6.20
CA ILE A 45 1.08 -3.05 6.08
C ILE A 45 1.40 -1.83 6.95
N LEU A 46 0.60 -0.77 6.84
CA LEU A 46 0.78 0.44 7.65
C LEU A 46 0.76 0.09 9.14
N LYS A 47 -0.24 -0.68 9.58
CA LYS A 47 -0.36 -1.14 10.97
C LYS A 47 0.84 -1.98 11.41
N TYR A 48 1.29 -2.90 10.54
CA TYR A 48 2.46 -3.72 10.80
C TYR A 48 3.72 -2.85 11.00
N PHE A 49 3.94 -1.84 10.16
CA PHE A 49 5.07 -0.91 10.31
C PHE A 49 4.99 -0.07 11.58
N GLU A 50 3.81 0.38 12.00
CA GLU A 50 3.66 1.05 13.30
C GLU A 50 4.13 0.15 14.46
N ASP A 51 3.71 -1.12 14.43
CA ASP A 51 4.03 -2.10 15.46
C ASP A 51 5.50 -2.56 15.36
N TYR A 52 6.08 -2.63 14.16
CA TYR A 52 7.45 -3.05 13.91
C TYR A 52 8.45 -1.96 14.32
N PHE A 53 8.23 -0.71 13.91
CA PHE A 53 9.08 0.43 14.25
C PHE A 53 8.81 1.01 15.63
N LYS A 54 7.73 0.59 16.31
CA LYS A 54 7.28 1.13 17.60
C LYS A 54 7.01 2.64 17.56
N ILE A 55 6.68 3.16 16.39
CA ILE A 55 6.38 4.57 16.13
C ILE A 55 5.10 4.59 15.30
N LYS A 56 4.04 5.22 15.81
CA LYS A 56 2.78 5.36 15.09
C LYS A 56 2.92 6.23 13.85
N PHE A 57 2.10 5.98 12.84
CA PHE A 57 1.96 6.89 11.72
C PHE A 57 1.34 8.20 12.22
N PRO A 58 1.99 9.37 12.00
CA PRO A 58 1.63 10.59 12.72
C PRO A 58 0.45 11.36 12.13
N LEU A 59 0.01 11.04 10.91
CA LEU A 59 -1.06 11.78 10.22
C LEU A 59 -2.42 11.09 10.42
N PRO A 60 -3.54 11.83 10.42
CA PRO A 60 -4.87 11.26 10.67
C PRO A 60 -5.42 10.40 9.52
N LYS A 61 -4.75 10.40 8.36
CA LYS A 61 -5.16 9.68 7.16
C LYS A 61 -3.97 9.30 6.28
N MET A 62 -4.17 8.26 5.46
CA MET A 62 -3.32 7.89 4.34
C MET A 62 -4.16 7.82 3.06
N ASP A 63 -3.76 8.56 2.04
CA ASP A 63 -4.32 8.46 0.69
C ASP A 63 -3.33 7.78 -0.24
N MET A 64 -3.82 6.87 -1.07
CA MET A 64 -3.11 6.30 -2.21
C MET A 64 -3.86 6.66 -3.48
N VAL A 65 -3.20 7.22 -4.50
CA VAL A 65 -3.85 7.69 -5.72
C VAL A 65 -3.22 7.06 -6.95
N ALA A 66 -4.03 6.34 -7.75
CA ALA A 66 -3.63 5.85 -9.06
C ALA A 66 -3.77 6.96 -10.10
N LEU A 67 -2.66 7.35 -10.69
CA LEU A 67 -2.56 8.34 -11.76
C LEU A 67 -2.42 7.63 -13.12
N PRO A 68 -3.26 7.99 -14.11
CA PRO A 68 -3.16 7.46 -15.48
C PRO A 68 -1.80 7.77 -16.12
N ASP A 69 -1.34 9.01 -15.96
CA ASP A 69 -0.07 9.50 -16.49
C ASP A 69 0.91 9.79 -15.35
N PHE A 70 1.86 8.87 -15.14
CA PHE A 70 2.88 9.01 -14.09
C PHE A 70 4.23 8.47 -14.56
N SER A 71 5.25 9.34 -14.57
CA SER A 71 6.58 9.03 -15.12
C SER A 71 7.34 8.01 -14.28
N ALA A 72 7.24 8.11 -12.96
CA ALA A 72 7.80 7.14 -12.02
C ALA A 72 6.88 5.93 -11.81
N GLY A 73 7.29 5.02 -10.93
CA GLY A 73 6.44 3.92 -10.47
C GLY A 73 5.41 4.38 -9.44
N ALA A 74 5.90 5.08 -8.42
CA ALA A 74 5.15 5.71 -7.35
C ALA A 74 5.98 6.84 -6.71
N MET A 75 5.41 7.59 -5.76
CA MET A 75 6.07 8.65 -5.01
C MET A 75 5.44 8.81 -3.63
N GLU A 76 6.29 8.88 -2.59
CA GLU A 76 5.93 8.66 -1.19
C GLU A 76 5.29 9.84 -0.45
N ASN A 77 4.76 10.84 -1.17
CA ASN A 77 4.32 12.12 -0.60
C ASN A 77 3.50 11.91 0.69
N TRP A 78 3.88 12.61 1.77
CA TRP A 78 3.49 12.21 3.12
C TRP A 78 1.97 12.29 3.35
N GLY A 79 1.34 11.12 3.47
CA GLY A 79 -0.11 10.98 3.59
C GLY A 79 -0.89 11.06 2.28
N LEU A 80 -0.25 11.26 1.12
CA LEU A 80 -0.87 11.30 -0.22
C LEU A 80 0.04 10.63 -1.25
N ILE A 81 0.24 9.32 -1.13
CA ILE A 81 1.12 8.57 -2.02
C ILE A 81 0.51 8.51 -3.42
N THR A 82 1.33 8.77 -4.43
CA THR A 82 0.91 8.70 -5.84
C THR A 82 1.52 7.49 -6.53
N TYR A 83 0.77 6.85 -7.42
CA TYR A 83 1.18 5.64 -8.12
C TYR A 83 0.84 5.74 -9.60
N ARG A 84 1.65 5.14 -10.46
CA ARG A 84 1.17 4.71 -11.78
C ARG A 84 0.09 3.65 -11.59
N GLU A 85 -0.96 3.65 -12.42
CA GLU A 85 -2.04 2.65 -12.34
C GLU A 85 -1.53 1.20 -12.20
N THR A 86 -0.53 0.81 -12.99
CA THR A 86 0.03 -0.56 -12.97
C THR A 86 0.82 -0.91 -11.71
N ALA A 87 1.12 0.07 -10.85
CA ALA A 87 1.80 -0.10 -9.57
C ALA A 87 0.84 -0.18 -8.37
N MET A 88 -0.44 0.14 -8.56
CA MET A 88 -1.43 0.16 -7.47
C MET A 88 -2.71 -0.62 -7.78
N LEU A 89 -3.10 -0.73 -9.05
CA LEU A 89 -4.34 -1.38 -9.46
C LEU A 89 -4.09 -2.84 -9.82
N TYR A 90 -5.02 -3.69 -9.37
CA TYR A 90 -4.99 -5.13 -9.60
C TYR A 90 -6.42 -5.65 -9.79
N GLN A 91 -6.65 -6.40 -10.86
CA GLN A 91 -7.93 -7.03 -11.14
C GLN A 91 -7.79 -8.55 -11.14
N GLU A 92 -8.45 -9.22 -10.19
CA GLU A 92 -8.50 -10.68 -10.12
C GLU A 92 -9.12 -11.27 -11.40
N GLY A 93 -8.54 -12.35 -11.91
CA GLY A 93 -8.97 -12.99 -13.17
C GLY A 93 -8.49 -12.30 -14.46
N ILE A 94 -7.94 -11.07 -14.39
CA ILE A 94 -7.37 -10.36 -15.55
C ILE A 94 -5.87 -10.12 -15.37
N SER A 95 -5.48 -9.53 -14.25
CA SER A 95 -4.09 -9.21 -13.94
C SER A 95 -3.30 -10.48 -13.57
N THR A 96 -2.03 -10.52 -13.96
CA THR A 96 -1.17 -11.69 -13.69
C THR A 96 -0.80 -11.79 -12.20
N ARG A 97 -0.35 -12.97 -11.76
CA ARG A 97 0.23 -13.15 -10.42
C ARG A 97 1.45 -12.26 -10.18
N GLY A 98 2.30 -12.09 -11.20
CA GLY A 98 3.43 -11.16 -11.15
C GLY A 98 2.99 -9.72 -10.93
N SER A 99 1.89 -9.29 -11.57
CA SER A 99 1.29 -7.98 -11.32
C SER A 99 0.80 -7.83 -9.88
N LYS A 100 0.15 -8.86 -9.31
CA LYS A 100 -0.30 -8.87 -7.90
C LYS A 100 0.86 -8.68 -6.92
N GLN A 101 1.94 -9.44 -7.14
CA GLN A 101 3.15 -9.35 -6.34
C GLN A 101 3.79 -7.97 -6.47
N ARG A 102 3.95 -7.46 -7.69
CA ARG A 102 4.51 -6.13 -7.95
C ARG A 102 3.72 -5.03 -7.25
N VAL A 103 2.38 -5.03 -7.39
CA VAL A 103 1.52 -4.06 -6.70
C VAL A 103 1.73 -4.14 -5.19
N GLY A 104 1.73 -5.34 -4.62
CA GLY A 104 1.96 -5.50 -3.19
C GLY A 104 3.30 -4.91 -2.73
N VAL A 105 4.39 -5.27 -3.41
CA VAL A 105 5.74 -4.80 -3.10
C VAL A 105 5.82 -3.27 -3.19
N VAL A 106 5.32 -2.66 -4.28
CA VAL A 106 5.36 -1.19 -4.42
C VAL A 106 4.51 -0.50 -3.36
N VAL A 107 3.31 -1.00 -3.05
CA VAL A 107 2.50 -0.43 -1.96
C VAL A 107 3.26 -0.49 -0.62
N SER A 108 3.93 -1.60 -0.34
CA SER A 108 4.75 -1.76 0.86
C SER A 108 5.94 -0.79 0.89
N HIS A 109 6.62 -0.62 -0.24
CA HIS A 109 7.74 0.31 -0.41
C HIS A 109 7.36 1.75 -0.04
N GLU A 110 6.30 2.27 -0.65
CA GLU A 110 5.86 3.65 -0.40
C GLU A 110 5.34 3.87 1.03
N LEU A 111 4.75 2.84 1.63
CA LEU A 111 4.34 2.89 3.04
C LEU A 111 5.55 2.86 3.99
N ALA A 112 6.64 2.18 3.63
CA ALA A 112 7.88 2.20 4.40
C ALA A 112 8.52 3.60 4.40
N HIS A 113 8.44 4.32 3.27
CA HIS A 113 8.92 5.69 3.17
C HIS A 113 8.26 6.67 4.14
N GLN A 114 7.08 6.36 4.67
CA GLN A 114 6.43 7.17 5.70
C GLN A 114 7.28 7.28 6.98
N TRP A 115 8.18 6.32 7.21
CA TRP A 115 9.25 6.41 8.21
C TRP A 115 10.60 6.79 7.58
N PHE A 116 11.02 6.09 6.52
CA PHE A 116 12.32 6.27 5.87
C PHE A 116 12.24 7.16 4.62
N GLY A 117 12.34 8.46 4.81
CA GLY A 117 12.17 9.49 3.79
C GLY A 117 11.33 10.63 4.31
N ASN A 118 10.19 10.31 4.93
CA ASN A 118 9.26 11.31 5.41
C ASN A 118 9.55 11.73 6.85
N LEU A 119 9.51 10.78 7.79
CA LEU A 119 9.79 11.04 9.21
C LEU A 119 11.28 11.29 9.45
N VAL A 120 12.13 10.45 8.86
CA VAL A 120 13.58 10.60 8.86
C VAL A 120 14.01 10.83 7.42
N THR A 121 14.43 12.05 7.10
CA THR A 121 14.88 12.44 5.76
C THR A 121 16.40 12.65 5.77
N PRO A 122 17.14 12.23 4.73
CA PRO A 122 18.57 12.53 4.62
C PRO A 122 18.79 14.04 4.59
N SER A 123 19.91 14.48 5.14
CA SER A 123 20.32 15.88 5.09
C SER A 123 20.67 16.33 3.66
N TRP A 124 21.12 15.40 2.82
CA TRP A 124 21.47 15.65 1.43
C TRP A 124 21.27 14.45 0.52
N TRP A 125 21.09 14.70 -0.78
CA TRP A 125 20.78 13.69 -1.80
C TRP A 125 21.87 12.64 -2.01
N THR A 126 23.11 12.90 -1.61
CA THR A 126 24.20 11.91 -1.65
C THR A 126 23.89 10.69 -0.78
N ASP A 127 23.06 10.86 0.24
CA ASP A 127 22.63 9.81 1.17
C ASP A 127 21.21 9.31 0.87
N LEU A 128 20.73 9.46 -0.37
CA LEU A 128 19.39 9.01 -0.79
C LEU A 128 19.14 7.51 -0.53
N TRP A 129 20.21 6.71 -0.45
CA TRP A 129 20.12 5.30 -0.07
C TRP A 129 19.50 5.08 1.31
N LEU A 130 19.55 6.06 2.22
CA LEU A 130 18.86 6.01 3.51
C LEU A 130 17.33 5.95 3.36
N ASN A 131 16.79 6.50 2.28
CA ASN A 131 15.38 6.36 1.92
C ASN A 131 15.17 5.07 1.14
N GLU A 132 15.70 5.05 -0.09
CA GLU A 132 15.41 4.03 -1.10
C GLU A 132 15.92 2.64 -0.69
N GLY A 133 17.08 2.58 -0.05
CA GLY A 133 17.67 1.33 0.42
C GLY A 133 16.88 0.71 1.57
N PHE A 134 16.44 1.55 2.53
CA PHE A 134 15.58 1.07 3.62
C PHE A 134 14.19 0.67 3.13
N ALA A 135 13.57 1.47 2.26
CA ALA A 135 12.28 1.12 1.67
C ALA A 135 12.37 -0.19 0.89
N SER A 136 13.40 -0.36 0.05
CA SER A 136 13.67 -1.60 -0.70
C SER A 136 13.93 -2.81 0.19
N TYR A 137 14.51 -2.62 1.38
CA TYR A 137 14.73 -3.72 2.32
C TYR A 137 13.44 -4.10 3.06
N ILE A 138 12.70 -3.11 3.55
CA ILE A 138 11.50 -3.29 4.37
C ILE A 138 10.29 -3.74 3.54
N GLU A 139 10.21 -3.41 2.24
CA GLU A 139 9.05 -3.72 1.40
C GLU A 139 8.67 -5.21 1.45
N TYR A 140 9.66 -6.10 1.42
CA TYR A 140 9.47 -7.55 1.49
C TYR A 140 9.04 -8.01 2.88
N ILE A 141 9.55 -7.39 3.95
CA ILE A 141 9.15 -7.71 5.33
C ILE A 141 7.67 -7.34 5.55
N GLY A 142 7.25 -6.16 5.08
CA GLY A 142 5.85 -5.74 5.15
C GLY A 142 4.92 -6.64 4.34
N MET A 143 5.35 -7.02 3.13
CA MET A 143 4.56 -7.93 2.28
C MET A 143 4.48 -9.35 2.84
N ASP A 144 5.58 -9.88 3.35
CA ASP A 144 5.63 -11.20 3.95
C ASP A 144 4.64 -11.31 5.12
N ALA A 145 4.68 -10.32 6.04
CA ALA A 145 3.78 -10.25 7.19
C ALA A 145 2.29 -10.27 6.81
N VAL A 146 1.90 -9.60 5.70
CA VAL A 146 0.50 -9.51 5.28
C VAL A 146 0.09 -10.66 4.37
N SER A 147 1.01 -11.24 3.61
CA SER A 147 0.72 -12.38 2.73
C SER A 147 0.23 -13.60 3.50
N HIS A 148 0.86 -13.90 4.65
CA HIS A 148 0.44 -14.98 5.55
C HIS A 148 -0.95 -14.75 6.15
N LEU A 149 -1.31 -13.48 6.42
CA LEU A 149 -2.63 -13.10 6.97
C LEU A 149 -3.76 -13.21 5.94
N ILE A 150 -3.45 -13.07 4.64
CA ILE A 150 -4.44 -13.18 3.57
C ILE A 150 -4.67 -14.64 3.18
N ASP A 151 -3.62 -15.46 3.13
CA ASP A 151 -3.73 -16.86 2.70
C ASP A 151 -4.39 -17.76 3.78
N THR A 152 -4.21 -17.43 5.07
CA THR A 152 -4.92 -18.13 6.16
C THR A 152 -6.43 -17.89 6.12
N ARG A 153 -6.90 -16.70 5.72
CA ARG A 153 -8.35 -16.41 5.59
C ARG A 153 -8.99 -17.18 4.44
N LEU A 154 -8.27 -17.43 3.35
CA LEU A 154 -8.76 -18.25 2.24
C LEU A 154 -8.88 -19.74 2.62
N HIS A 155 -8.00 -20.23 3.50
CA HIS A 155 -8.11 -21.59 4.03
C HIS A 155 -9.28 -21.74 5.00
N VAL A 156 -9.51 -20.78 5.92
CA VAL A 156 -10.63 -20.85 6.86
C VAL A 156 -11.99 -20.73 6.15
N ALA A 157 -12.09 -19.91 5.09
CA ALA A 157 -13.33 -19.79 4.30
C ALA A 157 -13.69 -21.07 3.51
N ARG A 158 -12.74 -21.98 3.26
CA ARG A 158 -12.99 -23.27 2.60
C ARG A 158 -13.40 -24.39 3.54
N ILE A 159 -13.19 -24.25 4.86
CA ILE A 159 -13.42 -25.33 5.84
C ILE A 159 -14.86 -25.32 6.40
N GLY A 160 -15.69 -24.32 6.07
CA GLY A 160 -17.06 -24.16 6.58
C GLY A 160 -18.15 -25.13 6.08
N LYS A 161 -17.83 -26.22 5.36
CA LYS A 161 -18.82 -27.20 4.85
C LYS A 161 -18.36 -28.66 4.89
N ILE A 162 -17.82 -29.12 6.02
CA ILE A 162 -17.70 -30.57 6.26
C ILE A 162 -18.33 -30.88 7.61
N SER A 163 -19.63 -31.17 7.60
CA SER A 163 -20.32 -31.81 8.72
C SER A 163 -19.86 -33.27 8.76
N VAL A 164 -19.02 -33.62 9.74
CA VAL A 164 -18.73 -35.01 10.07
C VAL A 164 -19.77 -35.47 11.09
N THR A 165 -20.74 -36.26 10.65
CA THR A 165 -21.58 -37.06 11.55
C THR A 165 -20.74 -38.22 12.08
N ALA A 166 -20.53 -38.26 13.39
CA ALA A 166 -19.94 -39.40 14.07
C ALA A 166 -20.96 -40.55 14.15
N GLN A 167 -20.51 -41.77 13.84
CA GLN A 167 -21.11 -43.02 14.29
C GLN A 167 -20.52 -43.40 15.64
#